data_AF-A0A2G9S4C3-F1
#
_entry.id   AF-A0A2G9S4C3-F1
#
_cell.length_a   1.000
_cell.length_b   1.000
_cell.length_c   1.000
_cell.angle_alpha   90.00
_cell.angle_beta   90.00
_cell.angle_gamma   90.00
#
_symmetry.space_group_name_H-M   'P 1'
#
loop_
_entity.id
_entity.type
_entity.pdbx_description
1 polymer ?
#
loop_
_entity_poly.entity_id
_entity_poly.type
_entity_poly.pdbx_seq_one_letter_code
_entity_poly.pdbx_strand_id
1 'polypeptide(L)'
;MTRVYNHFKAKSIREFDKRFTSVMFGYPTNDHYYKDASPCHRVKSIEIPVLCLNAVDDVFSPGHAIPVECAKQNPNVALVLTAYGGHIGFLEGIWPRQQTYMDRIFKQFVQAIFEHGNEISSM
;
A
#
# COMPACT_ATOMS: atom_id res chain seq x y z
N MET A 1 7.91 28.53 19.55
CA MET A 1 8.32 27.26 20.20
C MET A 1 7.17 26.34 20.60
N THR A 2 5.97 26.83 20.95
CA THR A 2 4.84 25.99 21.44
C THR A 2 4.13 25.13 20.37
N ARG A 3 4.22 25.50 19.08
CA ARG A 3 3.50 24.81 17.99
C ARG A 3 4.01 23.38 17.71
N VAL A 4 5.32 23.17 17.77
CA VAL A 4 5.95 21.89 17.41
C VAL A 4 5.76 20.81 18.49
N TYR A 5 5.68 21.21 19.77
CA TYR A 5 5.55 20.27 20.89
C TYR A 5 4.19 19.57 20.99
N ASN A 6 3.15 20.11 20.34
CA ASN A 6 1.80 19.56 20.45
C ASN A 6 1.59 18.33 19.55
N HIS A 7 2.45 18.10 18.55
CA HIS A 7 2.38 16.95 17.66
C HIS A 7 2.75 15.65 18.38
N PHE A 8 3.81 15.67 19.19
CA PHE A 8 4.30 14.49 19.95
C PHE A 8 3.36 14.05 21.10
N LYS A 9 2.29 14.81 21.37
CA LYS A 9 1.23 14.42 22.32
C LYS A 9 0.13 13.57 21.68
N ALA A 10 0.22 13.29 20.38
CA ALA A 10 -0.75 12.43 19.70
C ALA A 10 -0.78 11.04 20.31
N LYS A 11 -1.99 10.52 20.55
CA LYS A 11 -2.22 9.17 21.08
C LYS A 11 -2.71 8.18 20.02
N SER A 12 -2.89 8.64 18.78
CA SER A 12 -3.26 7.82 17.63
C SER A 12 -2.63 8.36 16.36
N ILE A 13 -2.52 7.51 15.33
CA ILE A 13 -2.07 7.90 13.99
C ILE A 13 -2.96 9.01 13.43
N ARG A 14 -4.28 8.89 13.58
CA ARG A 14 -5.24 9.91 13.14
C ARG A 14 -5.04 11.27 13.80
N GLU A 15 -4.64 11.28 15.08
CA GLU A 15 -4.32 12.51 15.78
C GLU A 15 -2.99 13.10 15.35
N PHE A 16 -1.99 12.25 15.11
CA PHE A 16 -0.72 12.66 14.53
C PHE A 16 -0.93 13.29 13.15
N ASP A 17 -1.72 12.66 12.28
CA ASP A 17 -2.01 13.17 10.94
C ASP A 17 -2.78 14.49 10.98
N LYS A 18 -3.76 14.63 11.88
CA LYS A 18 -4.48 15.89 12.07
C LYS A 18 -3.57 17.01 12.55
N ARG A 19 -2.63 16.73 13.45
CA ARG A 19 -1.78 17.74 14.07
C ARG A 19 -0.55 18.07 13.21
N PHE A 20 -0.02 17.10 12.48
CA PHE A 20 1.25 17.20 11.77
C PHE A 20 1.08 16.96 10.28
N THR A 21 0.74 15.74 9.84
CA THR A 21 0.76 15.34 8.41
C THR A 21 -0.10 16.26 7.54
N SER A 22 -1.39 16.42 7.86
CA SER A 22 -2.30 17.29 7.11
C SER A 22 -1.84 18.75 7.08
N VAL A 23 -1.31 19.27 8.19
CA VAL A 23 -0.80 20.65 8.28
C VAL A 23 0.47 20.81 7.44
N MET A 24 1.40 19.86 7.52
CA MET A 24 2.66 19.86 6.78
C MET A 24 2.43 19.86 5.27
N PHE A 25 1.45 19.09 4.80
CA PHE A 25 1.10 19.00 3.38
C PHE A 25 0.01 20.01 2.96
N GLY A 26 -0.39 20.94 3.83
CA GLY A 26 -1.34 22.02 3.48
C GLY A 26 -2.80 21.59 3.30
N TYR A 27 -3.18 20.41 3.80
CA TYR A 27 -4.57 19.95 3.75
C TYR A 27 -5.45 20.71 4.76
N PRO A 28 -6.68 21.11 4.37
CA PRO A 28 -7.62 21.78 5.28
C PRO A 28 -8.02 20.92 6.48
N THR A 29 -8.11 19.61 6.30
CA THR A 29 -8.49 18.65 7.33
C THR A 29 -7.80 17.32 7.09
N ASN A 30 -7.76 16.47 8.13
CA ASN A 30 -7.26 15.11 8.01
C ASN A 30 -8.10 14.26 7.01
N ASP A 31 -9.40 14.50 6.90
CA ASP A 31 -10.24 13.74 5.96
C ASP A 31 -9.96 14.11 4.49
N HIS A 32 -9.56 15.36 4.22
CA HIS A 32 -9.10 15.75 2.89
C HIS A 32 -7.78 15.05 2.55
N TYR A 33 -6.86 14.97 3.52
CA TYR A 33 -5.62 14.20 3.37
C TYR A 33 -5.92 12.73 3.08
N TYR A 34 -6.73 12.06 3.88
CA TYR A 34 -7.05 10.64 3.65
C TYR A 34 -7.80 10.38 2.35
N LYS A 35 -8.66 11.30 1.92
CA LYS A 35 -9.32 11.19 0.62
C LYS A 35 -8.31 11.22 -0.52
N ASP A 36 -7.37 12.17 -0.51
CA ASP A 36 -6.38 12.28 -1.59
C ASP A 36 -5.32 11.17 -1.54
N ALA A 37 -4.91 10.78 -0.33
CA ALA A 37 -3.95 9.69 -0.12
C ALA A 37 -4.54 8.29 -0.37
N SER A 38 -5.88 8.15 -0.47
CA SER A 38 -6.50 6.85 -0.65
C SER A 38 -6.30 6.32 -2.06
N PRO A 39 -5.76 5.09 -2.23
CA PRO A 39 -5.54 4.51 -3.54
C PRO A 39 -6.85 4.22 -4.29
N CYS A 40 -7.98 4.05 -3.60
CA CYS A 40 -9.25 3.64 -4.22
C CYS A 40 -9.73 4.59 -5.34
N HIS A 41 -9.36 5.87 -5.27
CA HIS A 41 -9.71 6.88 -6.27
C HIS A 41 -8.75 6.91 -7.46
N ARG A 42 -7.54 6.33 -7.32
CA ARG A 42 -6.44 6.40 -8.29
C ARG A 42 -6.19 5.07 -8.98
N VAL A 43 -6.61 3.95 -8.38
CA VAL A 43 -6.45 2.60 -8.95
C VAL A 43 -7.02 2.51 -10.37
N LYS A 44 -8.13 3.19 -10.66
CA LYS A 44 -8.76 3.19 -12.00
C LYS A 44 -7.92 3.87 -13.09
N SER A 45 -7.01 4.77 -12.72
CA SER A 45 -6.17 5.51 -13.68
C SER A 45 -4.79 4.87 -13.86
N ILE A 46 -4.56 3.66 -13.35
CA ILE A 46 -3.31 2.94 -13.53
C ILE A 46 -3.30 2.32 -14.94
N GLU A 47 -2.39 2.80 -15.78
CA GLU A 47 -2.25 2.39 -17.19
C GLU A 47 -1.10 1.39 -17.41
N ILE A 48 -0.26 1.17 -16.41
CA ILE A 48 0.86 0.24 -16.47
C ILE A 48 0.65 -0.94 -15.51
N PRO A 49 1.23 -2.11 -15.78
CA PRO A 49 1.14 -3.25 -14.87
C PRO A 49 1.68 -2.91 -13.48
N VAL A 50 0.87 -3.14 -12.45
CA VAL A 50 1.20 -2.90 -11.05
C VAL A 50 0.86 -4.14 -10.21
N LEU A 51 1.83 -4.59 -9.43
CA LEU A 51 1.64 -5.59 -8.39
C LEU A 51 1.49 -4.91 -7.03
N CYS A 52 0.37 -5.16 -6.36
CA CYS A 52 0.12 -4.77 -4.97
C CYS A 52 0.17 -6.02 -4.08
N LEU A 53 1.04 -6.02 -3.07
CA LEU A 53 1.14 -7.08 -2.07
C LEU A 53 0.71 -6.53 -0.71
N ASN A 54 -0.30 -7.14 -0.10
CA ASN A 54 -0.80 -6.76 1.22
C ASN A 54 -1.08 -7.99 2.07
N ALA A 55 -1.02 -7.83 3.40
CA ALA A 55 -1.40 -8.84 4.36
C ALA A 55 -2.65 -8.40 5.14
N VAL A 56 -3.56 -9.35 5.42
CA VAL A 56 -4.81 -9.06 6.14
C VAL A 56 -4.55 -8.70 7.62
N ASP A 57 -3.45 -9.18 8.19
CA ASP A 57 -2.99 -8.91 9.56
C ASP A 57 -2.13 -7.65 9.69
N ASP A 58 -2.02 -6.81 8.65
CA ASP A 58 -1.31 -5.53 8.71
C ASP A 58 -2.03 -4.54 9.65
N VAL A 59 -1.31 -4.08 10.68
CA VAL A 59 -1.78 -3.14 11.70
C VAL A 59 -1.97 -1.71 11.17
N PHE A 60 -1.32 -1.35 10.06
CA PHE A 60 -1.44 -0.05 9.41
C PHE A 60 -2.46 -0.06 8.28
N SER A 61 -2.60 -1.19 7.58
CA SER A 61 -3.55 -1.38 6.47
C SER A 61 -4.44 -2.60 6.73
N PRO A 62 -5.40 -2.51 7.67
CA PRO A 62 -6.24 -3.64 8.05
C PRO A 62 -7.06 -4.14 6.84
N GLY A 63 -7.39 -5.44 6.82
CA GLY A 63 -8.03 -6.08 5.66
C GLY A 63 -9.27 -5.37 5.11
N HIS A 64 -10.08 -4.71 5.96
CA HIS A 64 -11.27 -3.96 5.52
C HIS A 64 -10.95 -2.65 4.78
N ALA A 65 -9.74 -2.10 4.94
CA ALA A 65 -9.28 -0.88 4.29
C ALA A 65 -8.65 -1.16 2.91
N ILE A 66 -8.37 -2.42 2.58
CA ILE A 66 -7.79 -2.83 1.32
C ILE A 66 -8.84 -2.73 0.20
N PRO A 67 -8.59 -1.97 -0.89
CA PRO A 67 -9.59 -1.66 -1.90
C PRO A 67 -9.76 -2.78 -2.94
N VAL A 68 -10.15 -3.98 -2.50
CA VAL A 68 -10.27 -5.18 -3.35
C VAL A 68 -11.17 -4.95 -4.57
N GLU A 69 -12.32 -4.32 -4.37
CA GLU A 69 -13.27 -4.07 -5.47
C GLU A 69 -12.76 -3.04 -6.47
N CYS A 70 -11.92 -2.07 -6.04
CA CYS A 70 -11.29 -1.14 -6.96
C CYS A 70 -10.19 -1.84 -7.78
N ALA A 71 -9.39 -2.72 -7.15
CA ALA A 71 -8.35 -3.47 -7.83
C ALA A 71 -8.93 -4.39 -8.91
N LYS A 72 -10.02 -5.11 -8.61
CA LYS A 72 -10.73 -5.97 -9.58
C LYS A 72 -11.20 -5.24 -10.84
N GLN A 73 -11.42 -3.93 -10.76
CA GLN A 73 -11.92 -3.14 -11.88
C GLN A 73 -10.83 -2.69 -12.86
N ASN A 74 -9.54 -2.90 -12.54
CA ASN A 74 -8.45 -2.51 -13.43
C ASN A 74 -7.60 -3.74 -13.82
N PRO A 75 -7.56 -4.14 -15.10
CA PRO A 75 -6.77 -5.29 -15.56
C PRO A 75 -5.25 -5.09 -15.38
N ASN A 76 -4.78 -3.84 -15.27
CA ASN A 76 -3.37 -3.54 -15.03
C ASN A 76 -2.96 -3.75 -13.56
N VAL A 77 -3.89 -4.03 -12.65
CA VAL A 77 -3.61 -4.13 -11.21
C VAL A 77 -3.78 -5.56 -10.73
N ALA A 78 -2.69 -6.18 -10.31
CA ALA A 78 -2.68 -7.45 -9.60
C ALA A 78 -2.61 -7.19 -8.09
N LEU A 79 -3.65 -7.58 -7.35
CA LEU A 79 -3.67 -7.51 -5.88
C LEU A 79 -3.48 -8.90 -5.27
N VAL A 80 -2.41 -9.08 -4.51
CA VAL A 80 -2.09 -10.31 -3.78
C VAL A 80 -2.33 -10.07 -2.30
N LEU A 81 -3.22 -10.90 -1.74
CA LEU A 81 -3.60 -10.84 -0.32
C LEU A 81 -3.17 -12.11 0.39
N THR A 82 -2.31 -11.94 1.39
CA THR A 82 -1.90 -13.02 2.29
C THR A 82 -2.66 -12.93 3.60
N ALA A 83 -2.88 -14.08 4.25
CA ALA A 83 -3.46 -14.09 5.60
C ALA A 83 -2.49 -13.47 6.64
N TYR A 84 -1.19 -13.65 6.41
CA TYR A 84 -0.12 -13.22 7.30
C TYR A 84 1.02 -12.56 6.53
N GLY A 85 1.72 -11.67 7.22
CA GLY A 85 2.85 -10.91 6.69
C GLY A 85 3.01 -9.57 7.41
N GLY A 86 1.99 -9.12 8.14
CA GLY A 86 1.99 -7.81 8.78
C GLY A 86 2.29 -6.70 7.77
N HIS A 87 2.94 -5.63 8.23
CA HIS A 87 3.23 -4.48 7.37
C HIS A 87 4.37 -4.74 6.38
N ILE A 88 5.42 -5.46 6.79
CA ILE A 88 6.66 -5.68 6.02
C ILE A 88 7.25 -7.10 6.19
N GLY A 89 6.55 -7.98 6.90
CA GLY A 89 7.07 -9.24 7.45
C GLY A 89 6.71 -10.48 6.63
N PHE A 90 6.68 -10.38 5.31
CA PHE A 90 6.39 -11.47 4.35
C PHE A 90 7.46 -12.60 4.32
N LEU A 91 7.91 -13.05 5.49
CA LEU A 91 8.95 -14.05 5.70
C LEU A 91 8.41 -15.46 5.42
N GLU A 92 9.29 -16.36 4.97
CA GLU A 92 8.95 -17.76 4.70
C GLU A 92 9.84 -18.72 5.51
N GLY A 93 9.27 -19.87 5.86
CA GLY A 93 9.98 -20.95 6.55
C GLY A 93 10.19 -20.74 8.06
N ILE A 94 10.69 -21.79 8.72
CA ILE A 94 10.97 -21.79 10.17
C ILE A 94 12.21 -20.94 10.49
N TRP A 95 13.12 -20.78 9.52
CA TRP A 95 14.35 -20.01 9.65
C TRP A 95 14.45 -18.97 8.53
N PRO A 96 13.87 -17.77 8.72
CA PRO A 96 13.69 -16.78 7.67
C PRO A 96 14.97 -15.97 7.42
N ARG A 97 16.05 -16.64 7.03
CA ARG A 97 17.32 -16.01 6.61
C ARG A 97 17.54 -16.02 5.10
N GLN A 98 16.60 -16.61 4.36
CA GLN A 98 16.65 -16.70 2.90
C GLN A 98 15.66 -15.72 2.26
N GLN A 99 15.42 -15.89 0.96
CA GLN A 99 14.44 -15.12 0.22
C GLN A 99 13.06 -15.16 0.90
N THR A 100 12.48 -13.97 1.02
CA THR A 100 11.14 -13.78 1.54
C THR A 100 10.10 -14.02 0.44
N TYR A 101 8.83 -14.16 0.83
CA TYR A 101 7.73 -14.24 -0.13
C TYR A 101 7.69 -12.99 -1.03
N MET A 102 7.95 -11.83 -0.43
CA MET A 102 8.04 -10.54 -1.13
C MET A 102 9.15 -10.57 -2.20
N ASP A 103 10.34 -11.09 -1.89
CA ASP A 103 11.44 -11.18 -2.86
C ASP A 103 11.07 -12.07 -4.04
N ARG A 104 10.44 -13.21 -3.74
CA ARG A 104 10.06 -14.21 -4.74
C ARG A 104 8.99 -13.68 -5.68
N ILE A 105 7.93 -13.06 -5.15
CA ILE A 105 6.85 -12.53 -5.98
C ILE A 105 7.30 -11.31 -6.79
N PHE A 106 8.13 -10.44 -6.21
CA PHE A 106 8.74 -9.34 -6.92
C PHE A 106 9.56 -9.83 -8.12
N LYS A 107 10.42 -10.83 -7.91
CA LYS A 107 11.21 -11.44 -8.99
C LYS A 107 10.32 -12.02 -10.09
N GLN A 108 9.28 -12.78 -9.73
CA GLN A 108 8.35 -13.37 -10.68
C GLN A 108 7.62 -12.31 -11.51
N PHE A 109 7.14 -11.25 -10.86
CA PHE A 109 6.46 -10.15 -11.55
C PHE A 109 7.40 -9.42 -12.51
N VAL A 110 8.59 -9.02 -12.05
CA VAL A 110 9.58 -8.34 -12.90
C VAL A 110 9.97 -9.21 -14.09
N GLN A 111 10.22 -10.50 -13.87
CA GLN A 111 10.52 -11.44 -14.93
C GLN A 111 9.38 -11.51 -15.97
N ALA A 112 8.13 -11.63 -15.52
CA ALA A 112 6.97 -11.65 -16.40
C ALA A 112 6.84 -10.35 -17.23
N ILE A 113 7.15 -9.19 -16.65
CA ILE A 113 7.15 -7.91 -17.39
C ILE A 113 8.21 -7.91 -18.50
N PHE A 114 9.41 -8.44 -18.24
CA PHE A 114 10.44 -8.51 -19.28
C PHE A 114 10.13 -9.55 -20.37
N GLU A 115 9.55 -10.68 -20.01
CA GLU A 115 9.25 -11.77 -20.94
C GLU A 115 7.97 -11.51 -21.76
N HIS A 116 6.94 -10.91 -21.14
CA HIS A 116 5.59 -10.77 -21.71
C HIS A 116 5.11 -9.31 -21.82
N GLY A 117 5.93 -8.30 -21.50
CA GLY A 117 5.50 -6.89 -21.47
C GLY A 117 4.94 -6.37 -22.80
N ASN A 118 5.41 -6.91 -23.93
CA ASN A 118 4.88 -6.56 -25.26
C ASN A 118 3.45 -7.10 -25.47
N GLU A 119 3.14 -8.28 -24.94
CA GLU A 119 1.79 -8.85 -24.99
C GLU A 119 0.84 -8.06 -24.10
N ILE A 120 1.29 -7.67 -22.91
CA ILE A 120 0.50 -6.88 -21.96
C ILE A 120 0.21 -5.47 -22.49
N SER A 121 1.16 -4.85 -23.20
CA SER A 121 0.97 -3.51 -23.77
C SER A 121 0.08 -3.48 -25.02
N SER A 122 -0.25 -4.66 -25.58
CA SER A 122 -1.05 -4.78 -26.82
C SER A 122 -2.49 -5.26 -26.57
N MET A 123 -2.87 -5.48 -25.31
CA MET A 123 -4.26 -5.73 -24.87
C MET A 123 -5.01 -4.41 -24.63
#